data_AF-A0A9E5NAS2-F1
#
_entry.id   AF-A0A9E5NAS2-F1
#
_cell.length_a   1.000
_cell.length_b   1.000
_cell.length_c   1.000
_cell.angle_alpha   90.00
_cell.angle_beta   90.00
_cell.angle_gamma   90.00
#
_symmetry.space_group_name_H-M   'P 1'
#
loop_
_entity.id
_entity.type
_entity.pdbx_description
1 polymer ?
#
loop_
_entity_poly.entity_id
_entity_poly.type
_entity_poly.pdbx_seq_one_letter_code
_entity_poly.pdbx_strand_id
1 'polypeptide(L)'
;MQKQVKCPKCKTPQPLGEKCVECGLDFKEYARKLKEKRAAEGAARKQIKCPWCKTTQPLGEKCVECGLDFKEYARKVKSEKAAGAPAQERPVLSPDEKKPPGEKPDAKPEVKSAFAKDDRTLAIKAIPRPPELSSIGELMSNAWLIYKGRLLTLLGLYLLSVVILLVPIGASFGTVMLTTVGSPSAEGFVTQTIIFMFGLLIGMLAWLWGFGGFISAACDEMQNFKEALGSGWRNMWSLLWVYLIVGCTIQGGLILFILPGLVWTVSFFAAQFIIFEEHQRGMDAMLKSRAYVKGHWWAVFGRLLLIVIILILASVVPLGGILLTPFMMIYMVLIYKELRTIKGKNVEYARSGGARLGWITIAAVGCLVPLALMTAGGVSIYKARPNLMELPSVIMKEVQKFRIPGQAPPPIEEQASAGPEASLEPQLKLFKAGFFAGEKITVRFQAPSTYAANAWVGLIPSTVPHGSEAENDQNDISKQFLGGITSGDLEFTAPTTPGIYDLRMFDTDDGGAEVVSITFAVEDGSSGQAQGVSVRTVKRTYAAGEPVDIEFSGLPGNSQDWITVVPVTTPENVQGEFFTTSGVKSGIYTFGGLEPGSYEVRVYFD
;
A
#
# COMPACT_ATOMS: atom_id res chain seq x y z
N MET A 1 50.76 -62.47 50.27
CA MET A 1 49.34 -62.09 50.14
C MET A 1 49.16 -61.26 48.87
N GLN A 2 48.51 -61.79 47.83
CA GLN A 2 48.23 -61.04 46.60
C GLN A 2 47.17 -59.97 46.87
N LYS A 3 47.41 -58.72 46.42
CA LYS A 3 46.46 -57.61 46.56
C LYS A 3 45.20 -57.92 45.73
N GLN A 4 44.07 -58.12 46.39
CA GLN A 4 42.76 -58.24 45.73
C GLN A 4 42.11 -56.86 45.59
N VAL A 5 41.48 -56.61 44.45
CA VAL A 5 40.74 -55.37 44.18
C VAL A 5 39.26 -55.70 44.02
N LYS A 6 38.39 -54.90 44.64
CA LYS A 6 36.94 -55.08 44.57
C LYS A 6 36.41 -54.52 43.26
N CYS A 7 35.71 -55.33 42.47
CA CYS A 7 35.15 -54.89 41.20
C CYS A 7 34.06 -53.82 41.42
N PRO A 8 34.12 -52.66 40.73
CA PRO A 8 33.15 -51.58 40.93
C PRO A 8 31.74 -51.91 40.40
N LYS A 9 31.60 -52.90 39.51
CA LYS A 9 30.30 -53.32 38.93
C LYS A 9 29.61 -54.41 39.74
N CYS A 10 30.30 -55.52 40.04
CA CYS A 10 29.72 -56.67 40.76
C CYS A 10 30.12 -56.77 42.24
N LYS A 11 30.98 -55.87 42.74
CA LYS A 11 31.44 -55.80 44.13
C LYS A 11 32.20 -57.03 44.65
N THR A 12 32.58 -57.97 43.80
CA THR A 12 33.35 -59.15 44.22
C THR A 12 34.86 -58.86 44.31
N PRO A 13 35.59 -59.44 45.29
CA PRO A 13 37.05 -59.35 45.36
C PRO A 13 37.68 -60.18 44.25
N GLN A 14 38.59 -59.59 43.49
CA GLN A 14 39.23 -60.24 42.34
C GLN A 14 40.75 -60.05 42.40
N PRO A 15 41.54 -61.02 41.88
CA PRO A 15 42.98 -60.84 41.70
C PRO A 15 43.27 -59.75 40.65
N LEU A 16 44.44 -59.13 40.74
CA LEU A 16 44.84 -58.02 39.85
C LEU A 16 44.94 -58.50 38.38
N GLY A 17 44.00 -58.09 37.53
CA GLY A 17 43.96 -58.46 36.11
C GLY A 17 43.25 -57.39 35.26
N GLU A 18 43.34 -57.46 33.93
CA GLU A 18 42.79 -56.43 33.03
C GLU A 18 41.25 -56.43 32.97
N LYS A 19 40.62 -57.58 33.15
CA LYS A 19 39.16 -57.74 33.14
C LYS A 19 38.68 -58.46 34.39
N CYS A 20 37.50 -58.09 34.87
CA CYS A 20 36.82 -58.79 35.94
C CYS A 20 36.37 -60.17 35.43
N VAL A 21 36.81 -61.23 36.10
CA VAL A 21 36.53 -62.63 35.72
C VAL A 21 35.03 -62.93 35.75
N GLU A 22 34.27 -62.25 36.62
CA GLU A 22 32.87 -62.58 36.87
C GLU A 22 31.88 -61.77 36.03
N CYS A 23 32.15 -60.50 35.76
CA CYS A 23 31.24 -59.64 35.00
C CYS A 23 31.83 -59.10 33.68
N GLY A 24 33.04 -59.52 33.34
CA GLY A 24 33.74 -59.13 32.11
C GLY A 24 34.16 -57.65 32.04
N LEU A 25 34.01 -56.88 33.13
CA LEU A 25 34.33 -55.46 33.14
C LEU A 25 35.85 -55.24 32.95
N ASP A 26 36.23 -54.55 31.88
CA ASP A 26 37.60 -54.10 31.66
C ASP A 26 37.94 -52.94 32.60
N PHE A 27 38.94 -53.15 33.47
CA PHE A 27 39.34 -52.18 34.49
C PHE A 27 40.04 -50.96 33.87
N LYS A 28 40.78 -51.13 32.77
CA LYS A 28 41.42 -50.02 32.06
C LYS A 28 40.37 -49.15 31.37
N GLU A 29 39.40 -49.77 30.70
CA GLU A 29 38.32 -49.03 30.05
C GLU A 29 37.39 -48.33 31.06
N TYR A 30 37.07 -48.99 32.17
CA TYR A 30 36.29 -48.40 33.26
C TYR A 30 37.02 -47.18 33.87
N ALA A 31 38.33 -47.30 34.13
CA ALA A 31 39.13 -46.20 34.64
C ALA A 31 39.20 -45.02 33.65
N ARG A 32 39.29 -45.28 32.35
CA ARG A 32 39.23 -44.26 31.29
C ARG A 32 37.89 -43.52 31.30
N LYS A 33 36.76 -44.26 31.28
CA LYS A 33 35.42 -43.67 31.32
C LYS A 33 35.16 -42.88 32.60
N LEU A 34 35.70 -43.34 33.74
CA LEU A 34 35.62 -42.60 35.00
C LEU A 34 36.43 -41.30 34.97
N LYS A 35 37.60 -41.30 34.31
CA LYS A 35 38.44 -40.12 34.12
C LYS A 35 37.77 -39.10 33.18
N GLU A 36 37.14 -39.58 32.11
CA GLU A 36 36.33 -38.77 31.19
C GLU A 36 35.10 -38.17 31.90
N LYS A 37 34.39 -38.98 32.70
CA LYS A 37 33.24 -38.50 33.50
C LYS A 37 33.68 -37.45 34.53
N ARG A 38 34.80 -37.65 35.23
CA ARG A 38 35.37 -36.65 36.16
C ARG A 38 35.88 -35.40 35.45
N ALA A 39 36.39 -35.52 34.23
CA ALA A 39 36.76 -34.37 33.40
C ALA A 39 35.51 -33.58 32.93
N ALA A 40 34.45 -34.27 32.53
CA ALA A 40 33.16 -33.65 32.17
C ALA A 40 32.47 -32.99 33.38
N GLU A 41 32.47 -33.64 34.55
CA GLU A 41 31.97 -33.07 35.81
C GLU A 41 32.85 -31.90 36.31
N GLY A 42 34.17 -31.96 36.06
CA GLY A 42 35.11 -30.86 36.32
C GLY A 42 34.92 -29.66 35.39
N ALA A 43 34.55 -29.88 34.14
CA ALA A 43 34.18 -28.83 33.18
C ALA A 43 32.81 -28.20 33.51
N ALA A 44 31.84 -29.00 33.99
CA ALA A 44 30.54 -28.51 34.43
C ALA A 44 30.60 -27.64 35.70
N ARG A 45 31.63 -27.81 36.55
CA ARG A 45 31.80 -27.06 37.81
C ARG A 45 32.43 -25.68 37.66
N LYS A 46 33.12 -25.38 36.55
CA LYS A 46 33.67 -24.04 36.34
C LYS A 46 32.64 -23.17 35.63
N GLN A 47 31.61 -22.79 36.36
CA GLN A 47 30.73 -21.72 35.94
C GLN A 47 31.39 -20.38 36.28
N ILE A 48 31.45 -19.47 35.32
CA ILE A 48 31.92 -18.11 35.51
C ILE A 48 30.70 -17.18 35.52
N LYS A 49 30.62 -16.32 36.53
CA LYS A 49 29.64 -15.23 36.56
C LYS A 49 30.26 -14.04 35.86
N CYS A 50 29.63 -13.57 34.78
CA CYS A 50 30.13 -12.43 34.04
C CYS A 50 30.16 -11.19 34.96
N PRO A 51 31.30 -10.50 35.09
CA PRO A 51 31.40 -9.32 35.95
C PRO A 51 30.57 -8.13 35.43
N TRP A 52 30.19 -8.16 34.14
CA TRP A 52 29.43 -7.09 33.50
C TRP A 52 27.91 -7.35 33.51
N CYS A 53 27.44 -8.41 32.86
CA CYS A 53 25.99 -8.70 32.79
C CYS A 53 25.45 -9.61 33.91
N LYS A 54 26.33 -10.12 34.80
CA LYS A 54 26.00 -11.03 35.91
C LYS A 54 25.42 -12.39 35.52
N THR A 55 25.36 -12.71 34.23
CA THR A 55 24.98 -14.04 33.71
C THR A 55 26.00 -15.09 34.16
N THR A 56 25.50 -16.21 34.67
CA THR A 56 26.31 -17.38 35.04
C THR A 56 26.34 -18.34 33.84
N GLN A 57 27.53 -18.66 33.34
CA GLN A 57 27.72 -19.52 32.18
C GLN A 57 28.89 -20.49 32.40
N PRO A 58 28.99 -21.59 31.63
CA PRO A 58 30.21 -22.39 31.59
C PRO A 58 31.43 -21.54 31.19
N LEU A 59 32.61 -21.88 31.72
CA LEU A 59 33.86 -21.18 31.42
C LEU A 59 34.14 -21.21 29.91
N GLY A 60 34.13 -20.03 29.28
CA GLY A 60 34.45 -19.81 27.86
C GLY A 60 35.29 -18.56 27.68
N GLU A 61 35.75 -18.26 26.47
CA GLU A 61 36.60 -17.06 26.21
C GLU A 61 35.78 -15.75 26.23
N LYS A 62 34.52 -15.81 25.81
CA LYS A 62 33.60 -14.66 25.78
C LYS A 62 32.32 -14.94 26.55
N CYS A 63 31.70 -13.89 27.07
CA CYS A 63 30.37 -13.98 27.63
C CYS A 63 29.35 -14.21 26.51
N VAL A 64 28.50 -15.22 26.65
CA VAL A 64 27.50 -15.58 25.62
C VAL A 64 26.38 -14.55 25.52
N GLU A 65 26.19 -13.72 26.54
CA GLU A 65 25.08 -12.76 26.60
C GLU A 65 25.50 -11.32 26.28
N CYS A 66 26.72 -10.92 26.60
CA CYS A 66 27.22 -9.57 26.31
C CYS A 66 28.45 -9.50 25.41
N GLY A 67 29.01 -10.65 25.01
CA GLY A 67 30.21 -10.70 24.17
C GLY A 67 31.52 -10.33 24.86
N LEU A 68 31.51 -10.02 26.17
CA LEU A 68 32.70 -9.63 26.93
C LEU A 68 33.79 -10.70 26.84
N ASP A 69 34.96 -10.35 26.33
CA ASP A 69 36.14 -11.21 26.34
C ASP A 69 36.78 -11.25 27.74
N PHE A 70 36.77 -12.42 28.37
CA PHE A 70 37.25 -12.57 29.75
C PHE A 70 38.77 -12.43 29.86
N LYS A 71 39.54 -12.76 28.81
CA LYS A 71 41.01 -12.59 28.79
C LYS A 71 41.40 -11.13 28.64
N GLU A 72 40.69 -10.38 27.80
CA GLU A 72 40.91 -8.94 27.63
C GLU A 72 40.51 -8.17 28.90
N TYR A 73 39.34 -8.49 29.49
CA TYR A 73 38.90 -7.90 30.75
C TYR A 73 39.90 -8.13 31.89
N ALA A 74 40.41 -9.37 32.03
CA ALA A 74 41.41 -9.68 33.05
C ALA A 74 42.73 -8.92 32.84
N ARG A 75 43.15 -8.68 31.59
CA ARG A 75 44.33 -7.85 31.28
C ARG A 75 44.11 -6.39 31.69
N LYS A 76 42.94 -5.80 31.39
CA LYS A 76 42.59 -4.42 31.79
C LYS A 76 42.54 -4.24 33.30
N VAL A 77 41.88 -5.15 34.02
CA VAL A 77 41.84 -5.09 35.50
C VAL A 77 43.25 -5.23 36.10
N LYS A 78 44.12 -6.05 35.48
CA LYS A 78 45.50 -6.20 35.92
C LYS A 78 46.35 -4.96 35.63
N SER A 79 46.13 -4.27 34.51
CA SER A 79 46.79 -2.98 34.23
C SER A 79 46.29 -1.85 35.11
N GLU A 80 44.99 -1.82 35.44
CA GLU A 80 44.41 -0.83 36.36
C GLU A 80 44.90 -1.03 37.80
N LYS A 81 45.04 -2.28 38.25
CA LYS A 81 45.67 -2.58 39.54
C LYS A 81 47.18 -2.27 39.58
N ALA A 82 47.88 -2.40 38.45
CA ALA A 82 49.28 -2.01 38.34
C ALA A 82 49.47 -0.47 38.31
N ALA A 83 48.44 0.28 37.91
CA ALA A 83 48.44 1.74 37.88
C ALA A 83 48.05 2.41 39.22
N GLY A 84 47.82 1.64 40.29
CA GLY A 84 47.70 2.17 41.66
C GLY A 84 46.43 2.96 41.98
N ALA A 85 45.32 2.77 41.26
CA ALA A 85 44.06 3.44 41.58
C ALA A 85 43.35 2.76 42.78
N PRO A 86 42.90 3.50 43.81
CA PRO A 86 42.29 2.92 45.00
C PRO A 86 40.85 2.46 44.74
N ALA A 87 40.45 1.40 45.44
CA ALA A 87 39.10 0.88 45.48
C ALA A 87 38.22 1.77 46.37
N GLN A 88 37.07 2.24 45.87
CA GLN A 88 35.96 2.69 46.72
C GLN A 88 34.60 2.40 46.09
N GLU A 89 33.67 2.15 47.00
CA GLU A 89 32.41 1.44 46.84
C GLU A 89 31.25 2.30 46.30
N ARG A 90 30.23 1.58 45.80
CA ARG A 90 28.81 1.91 45.53
C ARG A 90 28.27 3.35 45.74
N PRO A 91 27.35 3.80 44.85
CA PRO A 91 26.74 5.13 44.89
C PRO A 91 25.60 5.23 45.93
N VAL A 92 25.51 6.38 46.60
CA VAL A 92 24.36 6.82 47.42
C VAL A 92 23.85 8.16 46.86
N LEU A 93 22.54 8.36 47.00
CA LEU A 93 21.62 9.34 46.42
C LEU A 93 21.96 10.85 46.62
N SER A 94 21.34 11.65 45.71
CA SER A 94 21.06 13.11 45.64
C SER A 94 20.69 13.83 46.97
N PRO A 95 20.49 15.18 47.10
CA PRO A 95 20.21 16.23 46.08
C PRO A 95 20.83 17.66 46.31
N ASP A 96 20.49 18.60 45.41
CA ASP A 96 20.40 20.07 45.57
C ASP A 96 21.60 21.03 45.43
N GLU A 97 21.22 22.21 44.89
CA GLU A 97 21.81 23.56 44.91
C GLU A 97 22.82 24.07 43.84
N LYS A 98 22.28 25.03 43.05
CA LYS A 98 22.82 26.37 42.66
C LYS A 98 23.93 26.49 41.60
N LYS A 99 23.53 27.12 40.48
CA LYS A 99 24.29 28.02 39.56
C LYS A 99 24.92 29.20 40.36
N PRO A 100 25.85 30.07 39.86
CA PRO A 100 26.42 30.26 38.50
C PRO A 100 27.94 30.69 38.54
N PRO A 101 28.51 31.52 37.63
CA PRO A 101 28.48 31.63 36.16
C PRO A 101 29.89 31.66 35.48
N GLY A 102 29.91 31.46 34.15
CA GLY A 102 30.62 32.36 33.22
C GLY A 102 32.04 32.00 32.79
N GLU A 103 32.19 31.55 31.54
CA GLU A 103 33.06 32.20 30.53
C GLU A 103 32.74 31.65 29.12
N LYS A 104 32.70 32.56 28.14
CA LYS A 104 32.63 32.32 26.67
C LYS A 104 33.96 32.86 26.09
N PRO A 105 34.14 32.87 24.75
CA PRO A 105 34.11 31.82 23.72
C PRO A 105 35.55 31.68 23.14
N ASP A 106 35.88 30.77 22.22
CA ASP A 106 35.96 31.11 20.79
C ASP A 106 36.75 30.03 20.01
N ALA A 107 36.56 30.10 18.69
CA ALA A 107 37.40 29.61 17.60
C ALA A 107 37.17 28.17 17.09
N LYS A 108 36.36 28.08 16.01
CA LYS A 108 36.68 27.23 14.86
C LYS A 108 38.03 27.68 14.26
N PRO A 109 38.80 26.76 13.66
CA PRO A 109 38.84 26.80 12.20
C PRO A 109 38.81 25.42 11.52
N GLU A 110 38.15 25.44 10.37
CA GLU A 110 38.51 24.83 9.08
C GLU A 110 38.96 23.37 8.95
N VAL A 111 38.21 22.73 8.04
CA VAL A 111 38.46 21.47 7.36
C VAL A 111 39.72 21.57 6.50
N LYS A 112 40.66 20.64 6.70
CA LYS A 112 41.56 20.17 5.63
C LYS A 112 41.47 18.66 5.53
N SER A 113 41.10 18.21 4.34
CA SER A 113 41.07 16.82 3.92
C SER A 113 42.46 16.22 3.91
N ALA A 114 42.65 15.11 4.63
CA ALA A 114 43.69 14.14 4.33
C ALA A 114 43.05 12.75 4.43
N PHE A 115 42.90 12.09 3.28
CA PHE A 115 42.60 10.67 3.22
C PHE A 115 43.81 9.93 3.81
N ALA A 116 43.69 9.50 5.06
CA ALA A 116 44.56 8.52 5.69
C ALA A 116 43.68 7.38 6.21
N LYS A 117 44.04 6.16 5.81
CA LYS A 117 43.42 4.90 6.23
C LYS A 117 43.54 4.70 7.74
N ASP A 118 42.56 3.94 8.24
CA ASP A 118 42.53 3.16 9.48
C ASP A 118 42.13 3.82 10.81
N ASP A 119 41.39 2.99 11.57
CA ASP A 119 40.93 3.12 12.96
C ASP A 119 39.93 4.24 13.32
N ARG A 120 38.64 3.91 13.16
CA ARG A 120 37.55 4.48 13.98
C ARG A 120 36.89 3.41 14.85
N THR A 121 37.64 2.89 15.81
CA THR A 121 37.11 2.63 17.15
C THR A 121 36.85 3.97 17.84
N LEU A 122 35.82 4.69 17.37
CA LEU A 122 35.24 5.79 18.13
C LEU A 122 34.48 5.21 19.31
N ALA A 123 35.14 5.24 20.45
CA ALA A 123 34.61 5.29 21.81
C ALA A 123 33.06 5.19 21.90
N ILE A 124 32.55 3.97 21.94
CA ILE A 124 31.25 3.70 22.55
C ILE A 124 31.47 3.85 24.05
N LYS A 125 31.34 5.10 24.52
CA LYS A 125 31.01 5.43 25.91
C LYS A 125 29.90 4.47 26.33
N ALA A 126 30.08 3.75 27.44
CA ALA A 126 29.09 2.82 27.97
C ALA A 126 27.70 3.46 27.96
N ILE A 127 26.85 3.08 27.01
CA ILE A 127 25.50 3.63 26.87
C ILE A 127 24.67 3.04 28.02
N PRO A 128 24.16 3.86 28.95
CA PRO A 128 23.19 3.41 29.93
C PRO A 128 21.95 2.89 29.19
N ARG A 129 21.34 1.81 29.68
CA ARG A 129 20.05 1.30 29.15
C ARG A 129 19.07 2.48 29.06
N PRO A 130 18.54 2.83 27.88
CA PRO A 130 17.63 3.95 27.80
C PRO A 130 16.32 3.55 28.50
N PRO A 131 15.81 4.38 29.43
CA PRO A 131 14.50 4.15 30.06
C PRO A 131 13.33 4.37 29.08
N GLU A 132 13.61 4.91 27.89
CA GLU A 132 12.64 5.28 26.86
C GLU A 132 13.06 4.76 25.48
N LEU A 133 12.12 4.69 24.54
CA LEU A 133 12.39 4.31 23.15
C LEU A 133 13.34 5.31 22.49
N SER A 134 14.30 4.81 21.70
CA SER A 134 15.29 5.66 21.03
C SER A 134 14.61 6.66 20.09
N SER A 135 15.31 7.75 19.80
CA SER A 135 14.78 8.79 18.92
C SER A 135 14.47 8.23 17.53
N ILE A 136 13.51 8.85 16.83
CA ILE A 136 13.11 8.43 15.47
C ILE A 136 14.33 8.44 14.52
N GLY A 137 15.17 9.48 14.60
CA GLY A 137 16.35 9.62 13.76
C GLY A 137 17.39 8.51 14.01
N GLU A 138 17.63 8.15 15.27
CA GLU A 138 18.58 7.10 15.63
C GLU A 138 18.10 5.72 15.16
N LEU A 139 16.81 5.40 15.35
CA LEU A 139 16.21 4.18 14.83
C LEU A 139 16.26 4.13 13.29
N MET A 140 16.04 5.26 12.60
CA MET A 140 16.18 5.33 11.14
C MET A 140 17.61 5.11 10.68
N SER A 141 18.60 5.72 11.36
CA SER A 141 20.01 5.49 11.05
C SER A 141 20.41 4.03 11.26
N ASN A 142 19.99 3.41 12.35
CA ASN A 142 20.27 2.00 12.64
C ASN A 142 19.61 1.07 11.62
N ALA A 143 18.34 1.31 11.28
CA ALA A 143 17.64 0.57 10.23
C ALA A 143 18.34 0.70 8.87
N TRP A 144 18.87 1.90 8.56
CA TRP A 144 19.54 2.18 7.29
C TRP A 144 20.86 1.44 7.14
N LEU A 145 21.62 1.34 8.23
CA LEU A 145 22.88 0.59 8.27
C LEU A 145 22.64 -0.90 8.00
N ILE A 146 21.64 -1.50 8.66
CA ILE A 146 21.28 -2.91 8.46
C ILE A 146 20.77 -3.13 7.03
N TYR A 147 19.88 -2.25 6.56
CA TYR A 147 19.30 -2.33 5.21
C TYR A 147 20.37 -2.26 4.13
N LYS A 148 21.31 -1.31 4.22
CA LYS A 148 22.43 -1.21 3.28
C LYS A 148 23.32 -2.45 3.27
N GLY A 149 23.62 -3.01 4.43
CA GLY A 149 24.45 -4.21 4.55
C GLY A 149 23.79 -5.46 3.96
N ARG A 150 22.46 -5.51 3.90
CA ARG A 150 21.69 -6.69 3.48
C ARG A 150 20.63 -6.38 2.41
N LEU A 151 20.89 -5.35 1.60
CA LEU A 151 19.94 -4.83 0.61
C LEU A 151 19.45 -5.94 -0.30
N LEU A 152 20.38 -6.70 -0.89
CA LEU A 152 20.07 -7.76 -1.83
C LEU A 152 19.25 -8.88 -1.19
N THR A 153 19.58 -9.27 0.04
CA THR A 153 18.86 -10.33 0.76
C THR A 153 17.43 -9.93 1.10
N LEU A 154 17.24 -8.75 1.68
CA LEU A 154 15.93 -8.30 2.14
C LEU A 154 15.03 -7.88 0.98
N LEU A 155 15.57 -7.12 0.01
CA LEU A 155 14.81 -6.74 -1.18
C LEU A 155 14.51 -7.97 -2.05
N GLY A 156 15.46 -8.89 -2.21
CA GLY A 156 15.25 -10.13 -2.95
C GLY A 156 14.18 -11.02 -2.33
N LEU A 157 14.19 -11.24 -1.00
CA LEU A 157 13.15 -12.02 -0.31
C LEU A 157 11.78 -11.35 -0.39
N TYR A 158 11.73 -10.02 -0.27
CA TYR A 158 10.49 -9.27 -0.41
C TYR A 158 9.91 -9.37 -1.83
N LEU A 159 10.71 -9.09 -2.86
CA LEU A 159 10.28 -9.21 -4.26
C LEU A 159 9.89 -10.65 -4.61
N LEU A 160 10.64 -11.64 -4.11
CA LEU A 160 10.30 -13.05 -4.27
C LEU A 160 8.91 -13.37 -3.68
N SER A 161 8.57 -12.81 -2.51
CA SER A 161 7.24 -13.00 -1.92
C SER A 161 6.12 -12.43 -2.78
N VAL A 162 6.36 -11.29 -3.47
CA VAL A 162 5.41 -10.69 -4.41
C VAL A 162 5.28 -11.51 -5.69
N VAL A 163 6.39 -11.97 -6.27
CA VAL A 163 6.35 -12.81 -7.48
C VAL A 163 5.63 -14.13 -7.21
N ILE A 164 5.93 -14.78 -6.08
CA ILE A 164 5.28 -16.03 -5.67
C ILE A 164 3.76 -15.85 -5.46
N LEU A 165 3.30 -14.68 -5.02
CA LEU A 165 1.88 -14.35 -4.94
C LEU A 165 1.23 -14.25 -6.32
N LEU A 166 1.90 -13.55 -7.25
CA LEU A 166 1.33 -13.21 -8.56
C LEU A 166 1.30 -14.39 -9.52
N VAL A 167 2.22 -15.36 -9.42
CA VAL A 167 2.30 -16.49 -10.37
C VAL A 167 1.02 -17.35 -10.38
N PRO A 168 0.50 -17.85 -9.23
CA PRO A 168 -0.74 -18.64 -9.23
C PRO A 168 -1.97 -17.82 -9.65
N ILE A 169 -2.01 -16.54 -9.26
CA ILE A 169 -3.11 -15.62 -9.61
C ILE A 169 -3.12 -15.37 -11.13
N GLY A 170 -1.97 -15.00 -11.70
CA GLY A 170 -1.81 -14.77 -13.13
C GLY A 170 -2.08 -16.03 -13.96
N ALA A 171 -1.62 -17.20 -13.51
CA ALA A 171 -1.93 -18.48 -14.15
C ALA A 171 -3.45 -18.75 -14.15
N SER A 172 -4.11 -18.59 -12.99
CA SER A 172 -5.57 -18.79 -12.88
C SER A 172 -6.36 -17.79 -13.73
N PHE A 173 -5.94 -16.51 -13.76
CA PHE A 173 -6.53 -15.48 -14.58
C PHE A 173 -6.38 -15.77 -16.07
N GLY A 174 -5.19 -16.20 -16.50
CA GLY A 174 -4.93 -16.62 -17.88
C GLY A 174 -5.80 -17.81 -18.30
N THR A 175 -5.96 -18.82 -17.43
CA THR A 175 -6.86 -19.95 -17.68
C THR A 175 -8.32 -19.51 -17.80
N VAL A 176 -8.78 -18.61 -16.92
CA VAL A 176 -10.14 -18.06 -17.01
C VAL A 176 -10.33 -17.33 -18.34
N MET A 177 -9.42 -16.42 -18.70
CA MET A 177 -9.50 -15.65 -19.95
C MET A 177 -9.49 -16.53 -21.20
N LEU A 178 -8.63 -17.55 -21.25
CA LEU A 178 -8.58 -18.50 -22.38
C LEU A 178 -9.89 -19.29 -22.53
N THR A 179 -10.55 -19.66 -21.42
CA THR A 179 -11.79 -20.44 -21.48
C THR A 179 -13.03 -19.57 -21.74
N THR A 180 -13.04 -18.29 -21.34
CA THR A 180 -14.16 -17.37 -21.62
C THR A 180 -14.27 -16.98 -23.08
N VAL A 181 -13.15 -16.87 -23.81
CA VAL A 181 -13.14 -16.48 -25.24
C VAL A 181 -13.66 -17.61 -26.15
N GLY A 182 -13.56 -18.87 -25.72
CA GLY A 182 -13.94 -20.04 -26.53
C GLY A 182 -15.41 -20.47 -26.47
N SER A 183 -16.08 -20.31 -25.33
CA SER A 183 -17.50 -20.68 -25.17
C SER A 183 -18.12 -20.10 -23.87
N PRO A 184 -18.80 -18.94 -23.94
CA PRO A 184 -19.48 -18.37 -22.78
C PRO A 184 -20.74 -19.18 -22.45
N SER A 185 -20.61 -20.17 -21.56
CA SER A 185 -21.72 -20.95 -21.01
C SER A 185 -21.92 -20.63 -19.52
N ALA A 186 -23.17 -20.71 -19.05
CA ALA A 186 -23.50 -20.49 -17.63
C ALA A 186 -22.75 -21.46 -16.69
N GLU A 187 -22.50 -22.69 -17.14
CA GLU A 187 -21.72 -23.71 -16.41
C GLU A 187 -20.21 -23.36 -16.36
N GLY A 188 -19.70 -22.65 -17.38
CA GLY A 188 -18.33 -22.15 -17.43
C GLY A 188 -18.02 -21.15 -16.31
N PHE A 189 -18.97 -20.28 -15.95
CA PHE A 189 -18.76 -19.24 -14.93
C PHE A 189 -18.46 -19.81 -13.55
N VAL A 190 -19.15 -20.89 -13.14
CA VAL A 190 -18.91 -21.52 -11.83
C VAL A 190 -17.51 -22.14 -11.79
N THR A 191 -17.14 -22.88 -12.83
CA THR A 191 -15.83 -23.52 -12.95
C THR A 191 -14.70 -22.50 -12.97
N GLN A 192 -14.85 -21.40 -13.72
CA GLN A 192 -13.88 -20.29 -13.78
C GLN A 192 -13.72 -19.60 -12.43
N THR A 193 -14.82 -19.36 -11.72
CA THR A 193 -14.79 -18.78 -10.38
C THR A 193 -14.01 -19.69 -9.43
N ILE A 194 -14.24 -21.01 -9.47
CA ILE A 194 -13.52 -21.98 -8.63
C ILE A 194 -12.01 -21.96 -8.95
N ILE A 195 -11.64 -21.96 -10.24
CA ILE A 195 -10.23 -21.92 -10.67
C ILE A 195 -9.55 -20.65 -10.14
N PHE A 196 -10.18 -19.49 -10.29
CA PHE A 196 -9.63 -18.23 -9.81
C PHE A 196 -9.49 -18.19 -8.28
N MET A 197 -10.51 -18.64 -7.55
CA MET A 197 -10.47 -18.72 -6.09
C MET A 197 -9.38 -19.68 -5.59
N PHE A 198 -9.16 -20.79 -6.29
CA PHE A 198 -8.09 -21.73 -5.98
C PHE A 198 -6.70 -21.12 -6.24
N GLY A 199 -6.54 -20.39 -7.36
CA GLY A 199 -5.33 -19.63 -7.68
C GLY A 199 -5.02 -18.56 -6.62
N LEU A 200 -6.04 -17.80 -6.18
CA LEU A 200 -5.94 -16.84 -5.09
C LEU A 200 -5.52 -17.51 -3.78
N LEU A 201 -6.12 -18.64 -3.42
CA LEU A 201 -5.78 -19.37 -2.20
C LEU A 201 -4.33 -19.86 -2.22
N ILE A 202 -3.88 -20.48 -3.32
CA ILE A 202 -2.49 -20.93 -3.48
C ILE A 202 -1.54 -19.73 -3.41
N GLY A 203 -1.84 -18.65 -4.14
CA GLY A 203 -1.06 -17.43 -4.13
C GLY A 203 -0.92 -16.84 -2.73
N MET A 204 -2.01 -16.80 -1.96
CA MET A 204 -2.02 -16.29 -0.58
C MET A 204 -1.18 -17.15 0.37
N LEU A 205 -1.29 -18.49 0.28
CA LEU A 205 -0.48 -19.40 1.09
C LEU A 205 1.02 -19.30 0.74
N ALA A 206 1.33 -19.19 -0.55
CA ALA A 206 2.70 -19.08 -1.03
C ALA A 206 3.31 -17.70 -0.69
N TRP A 207 2.51 -16.63 -0.74
CA TRP A 207 2.88 -15.31 -0.23
C TRP A 207 3.21 -15.35 1.26
N LEU A 208 2.37 -16.01 2.07
CA LEU A 208 2.58 -16.11 3.50
C LEU A 208 3.90 -16.83 3.85
N TRP A 209 4.25 -17.86 3.07
CA TRP A 209 5.54 -18.53 3.18
C TRP A 209 6.71 -17.59 2.84
N GLY A 210 6.67 -16.91 1.69
CA GLY A 210 7.72 -15.99 1.26
C GLY A 210 7.87 -14.79 2.19
N PHE A 211 6.75 -14.19 2.59
CA PHE A 211 6.69 -13.07 3.51
C PHE A 211 7.17 -13.47 4.92
N GLY A 212 6.85 -14.68 5.37
CA GLY A 212 7.40 -15.25 6.60
C GLY A 212 8.93 -15.38 6.53
N GLY A 213 9.48 -15.78 5.39
CA GLY A 213 10.93 -15.79 5.18
C GLY A 213 11.54 -14.39 5.23
N PHE A 214 10.89 -13.41 4.62
CA PHE A 214 11.29 -12.00 4.68
C PHE A 214 11.28 -11.46 6.12
N ILE A 215 10.23 -11.71 6.92
CA ILE A 215 10.20 -11.33 8.34
C ILE A 215 11.31 -12.02 9.12
N SER A 216 11.53 -13.32 8.90
CA SER A 216 12.60 -14.07 9.57
C SER A 216 13.97 -13.46 9.30
N ALA A 217 14.25 -13.11 8.04
CA ALA A 217 15.49 -12.45 7.66
C ALA A 217 15.62 -11.03 8.25
N ALA A 218 14.52 -10.31 8.45
CA ALA A 218 14.54 -9.02 9.12
C ALA A 218 14.82 -9.13 10.63
N CYS A 219 14.37 -10.21 11.29
CA CYS A 219 14.65 -10.48 12.70
C CYS A 219 16.11 -10.94 12.93
N ASP A 220 16.61 -11.83 12.06
CA ASP A 220 17.93 -12.46 12.17
C ASP A 220 18.87 -12.04 11.03
N GLU A 221 19.86 -11.24 11.40
CA GLU A 221 20.84 -10.64 10.48
C GLU A 221 21.79 -11.66 9.84
N MET A 222 21.93 -12.85 10.44
CA MET A 222 22.87 -13.87 9.99
C MET A 222 22.29 -14.79 8.91
N GLN A 223 20.98 -14.74 8.68
CA GLN A 223 20.31 -15.69 7.78
C GLN A 223 20.57 -15.42 6.31
N ASN A 224 20.80 -16.51 5.58
CA ASN A 224 20.85 -16.52 4.12
C ASN A 224 19.45 -16.79 3.53
N PHE A 225 19.27 -16.57 2.22
CA PHE A 225 17.97 -16.76 1.52
C PHE A 225 17.28 -18.09 1.83
N LYS A 226 18.04 -19.19 1.75
CA LYS A 226 17.52 -20.56 1.97
C LYS A 226 17.07 -20.77 3.41
N GLU A 227 17.85 -20.26 4.37
CA GLU A 227 17.55 -20.40 5.80
C GLU A 227 16.30 -19.58 6.16
N ALA A 228 16.20 -18.37 5.62
CA ALA A 228 15.04 -17.49 5.76
C ALA A 228 13.77 -18.15 5.21
N LEU A 229 13.78 -18.65 3.96
CA LEU A 229 12.63 -19.35 3.38
C LEU A 229 12.28 -20.64 4.14
N GLY A 230 13.29 -21.38 4.63
CA GLY A 230 13.07 -22.55 5.48
C GLY A 230 12.42 -22.20 6.82
N SER A 231 12.80 -21.05 7.40
CA SER A 231 12.18 -20.51 8.62
C SER A 231 10.73 -20.07 8.38
N GLY A 232 10.47 -19.40 7.26
CA GLY A 232 9.12 -19.05 6.80
C GLY A 232 8.23 -20.29 6.68
N TRP A 233 8.72 -21.35 6.05
CA TRP A 233 7.97 -22.61 5.88
C TRP A 233 7.62 -23.26 7.22
N ARG A 234 8.59 -23.37 8.14
CA ARG A 234 8.39 -23.97 9.48
C ARG A 234 7.37 -23.22 10.32
N ASN A 235 7.23 -21.91 10.12
CA ASN A 235 6.32 -21.06 10.89
C ASN A 235 5.09 -20.59 10.09
N MET A 236 4.88 -21.08 8.87
CA MET A 236 3.80 -20.65 7.98
C MET A 236 2.42 -20.80 8.64
N TRP A 237 2.14 -21.96 9.25
CA TRP A 237 0.87 -22.19 9.93
C TRP A 237 0.70 -21.34 11.20
N SER A 238 1.80 -21.05 11.89
CA SER A 238 1.77 -20.14 13.03
C SER A 238 1.46 -18.71 12.60
N LEU A 239 2.05 -18.25 11.49
CA LEU A 239 1.78 -16.94 10.93
C LEU A 239 0.34 -16.84 10.42
N LEU A 240 -0.16 -17.87 9.72
CA LEU A 240 -1.54 -17.91 9.24
C LEU A 240 -2.50 -17.75 10.40
N TRP A 241 -2.29 -18.53 11.46
CA TRP A 241 -3.14 -18.50 12.64
C TRP A 241 -3.09 -17.16 13.37
N VAL A 242 -1.90 -16.55 13.52
CA VAL A 242 -1.76 -15.23 14.15
C VAL A 242 -2.40 -14.14 13.30
N TYR A 243 -2.19 -14.13 11.98
CA TYR A 243 -2.81 -13.15 11.09
C TYR A 243 -4.33 -13.30 11.04
N LEU A 244 -4.87 -14.51 11.08
CA LEU A 244 -6.32 -14.73 11.16
C LEU A 244 -6.88 -14.16 12.47
N ILE A 245 -6.30 -14.51 13.62
CA ILE A 245 -6.78 -14.00 14.92
C ILE A 245 -6.66 -12.47 14.98
N VAL A 246 -5.49 -11.93 14.66
CA VAL A 246 -5.22 -10.48 14.74
C VAL A 246 -6.09 -9.73 13.73
N GLY A 247 -6.17 -10.21 12.48
CA GLY A 247 -6.99 -9.60 11.43
C GLY A 247 -8.47 -9.58 11.79
N CYS A 248 -9.02 -10.72 12.22
CA CYS A 248 -10.42 -10.80 12.66
C CYS A 248 -10.69 -9.93 13.89
N THR A 249 -9.73 -9.84 14.82
CA THR A 249 -9.86 -8.98 16.01
C THR A 249 -9.86 -7.50 15.62
N ILE A 250 -8.94 -7.07 14.75
CA ILE A 250 -8.87 -5.69 14.26
C ILE A 250 -10.14 -5.35 13.49
N GLN A 251 -10.59 -6.23 12.60
CA GLN A 251 -11.83 -6.05 11.84
C GLN A 251 -13.06 -5.95 12.75
N GLY A 252 -13.17 -6.83 13.75
CA GLY A 252 -14.23 -6.73 14.77
C GLY A 252 -14.16 -5.43 15.56
N GLY A 253 -12.95 -4.95 15.86
CA GLY A 253 -12.72 -3.65 16.47
C GLY A 253 -13.24 -2.52 15.60
N LEU A 254 -12.85 -2.47 14.33
CA LEU A 254 -13.26 -1.46 13.36
C LEU A 254 -14.79 -1.43 13.13
N ILE A 255 -15.44 -2.59 13.13
CA ILE A 255 -16.92 -2.71 12.98
C ILE A 255 -17.64 -2.11 14.18
N LEU A 256 -17.15 -2.38 15.39
CA LEU A 256 -17.74 -1.81 16.60
C LEU A 256 -17.52 -0.30 16.62
N PHE A 257 -16.26 0.16 16.46
CA PHE A 257 -15.86 1.57 16.33
C PHE A 257 -14.44 1.69 15.73
N ILE A 258 -14.17 2.72 14.93
CA ILE A 258 -12.84 2.93 14.31
C ILE A 258 -11.69 2.97 15.34
N LEU A 259 -11.92 3.60 16.51
CA LEU A 259 -10.90 3.80 17.55
C LEU A 259 -10.38 2.48 18.17
N PRO A 260 -11.22 1.55 18.67
CA PRO A 260 -10.80 0.22 19.11
C PRO A 260 -9.94 -0.54 18.09
N GLY A 261 -10.34 -0.51 16.80
CA GLY A 261 -9.58 -1.14 15.72
C GLY A 261 -8.15 -0.59 15.62
N LEU A 262 -8.00 0.74 15.62
CA LEU A 262 -6.70 1.40 15.57
C LEU A 262 -5.84 1.09 16.82
N VAL A 263 -6.45 1.08 18.01
CA VAL A 263 -5.77 0.74 19.27
C VAL A 263 -5.19 -0.68 19.22
N TRP A 264 -5.94 -1.64 18.68
CA TRP A 264 -5.51 -3.03 18.55
C TRP A 264 -4.46 -3.24 17.47
N THR A 265 -4.55 -2.56 16.33
CA THR A 265 -3.50 -2.58 15.30
C THR A 265 -2.13 -2.23 15.88
N VAL A 266 -2.05 -1.11 16.62
CA VAL A 266 -0.81 -0.70 17.30
C VAL A 266 -0.42 -1.69 18.39
N SER A 267 -1.39 -2.22 19.14
CA SER A 267 -1.10 -3.15 20.23
C SER A 267 -0.58 -4.50 19.77
N PHE A 268 -0.89 -4.92 18.54
CA PHE A 268 -0.58 -6.25 18.04
C PHE A 268 0.53 -6.28 16.98
N PHE A 269 1.06 -5.14 16.55
CA PHE A 269 2.07 -5.06 15.47
C PHE A 269 3.27 -6.00 15.65
N ALA A 270 3.74 -6.19 16.91
CA ALA A 270 4.89 -7.02 17.22
C ALA A 270 4.59 -8.54 17.28
N ALA A 271 3.34 -8.96 17.11
CA ALA A 271 2.95 -10.37 17.19
C ALA A 271 3.68 -11.23 16.15
N GLN A 272 3.92 -10.68 14.96
CA GLN A 272 4.66 -11.36 13.90
C GLN A 272 6.13 -11.62 14.26
N PHE A 273 6.80 -10.70 14.97
CA PHE A 273 8.22 -10.85 15.34
C PHE A 273 8.42 -11.82 16.51
N ILE A 274 7.45 -11.88 17.42
CA ILE A 274 7.45 -12.79 18.57
C ILE A 274 7.47 -14.26 18.13
N ILE A 275 6.86 -14.59 16.99
CA ILE A 275 6.89 -15.96 16.43
C ILE A 275 8.33 -16.38 16.10
N PHE A 276 9.10 -15.47 15.50
CA PHE A 276 10.45 -15.76 15.04
C PHE A 276 11.50 -15.68 16.15
N GLU A 277 11.43 -14.66 17.02
CA GLU A 277 12.44 -14.46 18.06
C GLU A 277 12.16 -15.18 19.38
N GLU A 278 10.89 -15.49 19.67
CA GLU A 278 10.48 -16.04 20.97
C GLU A 278 9.70 -17.35 20.84
N HIS A 279 9.46 -17.81 19.62
CA HIS A 279 8.79 -19.08 19.31
C HIS A 279 7.42 -19.24 19.98
N GLN A 280 6.74 -18.13 20.31
CA GLN A 280 5.36 -18.16 20.78
C GLN A 280 4.40 -18.05 19.60
N ARG A 281 3.27 -18.76 19.69
CA ARG A 281 2.33 -18.94 18.57
C ARG A 281 0.91 -18.58 18.98
N GLY A 282 0.08 -18.27 17.98
CA GLY A 282 -1.34 -17.99 18.16
C GLY A 282 -1.62 -16.86 19.16
N MET A 283 -2.58 -17.09 20.06
CA MET A 283 -3.05 -16.09 21.00
C MET A 283 -1.96 -15.60 21.97
N ASP A 284 -1.00 -16.45 22.32
CA ASP A 284 0.10 -16.07 23.23
C ASP A 284 1.00 -15.00 22.59
N ALA A 285 1.28 -15.09 21.29
CA ALA A 285 2.05 -14.07 20.57
C ALA A 285 1.31 -12.72 20.52
N MET A 286 0.00 -12.74 20.28
CA MET A 286 -0.83 -11.54 20.24
C MET A 286 -0.92 -10.85 21.61
N LEU A 287 -1.19 -11.60 22.68
CA LEU A 287 -1.31 -11.05 24.02
C LEU A 287 0.03 -10.53 24.55
N LYS A 288 1.13 -11.21 24.22
CA LYS A 288 2.48 -10.77 24.57
C LYS A 288 2.87 -9.49 23.83
N SER A 289 2.49 -9.35 22.55
CA SER A 289 2.67 -8.10 21.79
C SER A 289 2.02 -6.90 22.50
N ARG A 290 0.77 -7.06 22.96
CA ARG A 290 0.08 -6.01 23.72
C ARG A 290 0.80 -5.67 25.03
N ALA A 291 1.36 -6.67 25.71
CA ALA A 291 2.12 -6.46 26.94
C ALA A 291 3.41 -5.66 26.70
N TYR A 292 4.09 -5.87 25.56
CA TYR A 292 5.24 -5.06 25.16
C TYR A 292 4.87 -3.60 24.89
N VAL A 293 3.77 -3.36 24.18
CA VAL A 293 3.30 -2.01 23.83
C VAL A 293 2.72 -1.26 25.03
N LYS A 294 2.19 -1.97 26.04
CA LYS A 294 1.53 -1.35 27.21
C LYS A 294 2.47 -0.40 27.95
N GLY A 295 2.05 0.86 28.08
CA GLY A 295 2.83 1.94 28.71
C GLY A 295 3.66 2.77 27.72
N HIS A 296 3.84 2.31 26.48
CA HIS A 296 4.52 3.05 25.40
C HIS A 296 3.63 3.22 24.16
N TRP A 297 2.32 3.06 24.30
CA TRP A 297 1.38 2.97 23.17
C TRP A 297 1.46 4.18 22.23
N TRP A 298 1.47 5.40 22.77
CA TRP A 298 1.56 6.63 21.97
C TRP A 298 2.88 6.76 21.22
N ALA A 299 3.99 6.37 21.85
CA ALA A 299 5.30 6.40 21.23
C ALA A 299 5.42 5.39 20.08
N VAL A 300 4.78 4.22 20.22
CA VAL A 300 4.69 3.21 19.14
C VAL A 300 3.75 3.69 18.04
N PHE A 301 2.56 4.20 18.38
CA PHE A 301 1.58 4.71 17.42
C PHE A 301 2.18 5.78 16.52
N GLY A 302 2.85 6.80 17.09
CA GLY A 302 3.47 7.87 16.29
C GLY A 302 4.53 7.35 15.31
N ARG A 303 5.32 6.34 15.69
CA ARG A 303 6.31 5.71 14.81
C ARG A 303 5.67 4.87 13.71
N LEU A 304 4.62 4.11 14.03
CA LEU A 304 3.88 3.33 13.02
C LEU A 304 3.12 4.24 12.05
N LEU A 305 2.54 5.34 12.54
CA LEU A 305 1.89 6.35 11.71
C LEU A 305 2.89 7.03 10.77
N LEU A 306 4.09 7.35 11.26
CA LEU A 306 5.17 7.89 10.44
C LEU A 306 5.55 6.93 9.30
N ILE A 307 5.67 5.63 9.57
CA ILE A 307 5.93 4.63 8.52
C ILE A 307 4.84 4.68 7.45
N VAL A 308 3.57 4.72 7.84
CA VAL A 308 2.44 4.78 6.91
C VAL A 308 2.52 6.04 6.05
N ILE A 309 2.75 7.21 6.64
CA ILE A 309 2.89 8.48 5.92
C ILE A 309 4.04 8.40 4.92
N ILE A 310 5.22 7.93 5.34
CA ILE A 310 6.38 7.82 4.45
C ILE A 310 6.12 6.84 3.31
N LEU A 311 5.48 5.69 3.58
CA LEU A 311 5.15 4.71 2.53
C LEU A 311 4.13 5.26 1.51
N ILE A 312 3.16 6.08 1.95
CA ILE A 312 2.22 6.78 1.06
C ILE A 312 2.96 7.82 0.21
N LEU A 313 3.83 8.62 0.80
CA LEU A 313 4.63 9.60 0.03
C LEU A 313 5.56 8.90 -0.97
N ALA A 314 6.14 7.77 -0.59
CA ALA A 314 6.99 6.98 -1.46
C ALA A 314 6.24 6.27 -2.60
N SER A 315 4.92 6.06 -2.48
CA SER A 315 4.13 5.44 -3.55
C SER A 315 3.83 6.40 -4.72
N VAL A 316 4.02 7.71 -4.53
CA VAL A 316 3.96 8.71 -5.62
C VAL A 316 5.06 8.46 -6.66
N VAL A 317 6.21 7.93 -6.23
CA VAL A 317 7.30 7.53 -7.12
C VAL A 317 7.08 6.06 -7.50
N PRO A 318 7.04 5.71 -8.80
CA PRO A 318 6.95 4.33 -9.23
C PRO A 318 8.03 3.47 -8.55
N LEU A 319 7.62 2.35 -7.96
CA LEU A 319 8.49 1.43 -7.21
C LEU A 319 9.12 1.99 -5.91
N GLY A 320 8.88 3.26 -5.55
CA GLY A 320 9.45 3.88 -4.35
C GLY A 320 9.03 3.17 -3.07
N GLY A 321 7.74 2.83 -2.95
CA GLY A 321 7.22 2.02 -1.83
C GLY A 321 7.80 0.61 -1.76
N ILE A 322 8.07 -0.02 -2.91
CA ILE A 322 8.63 -1.38 -3.00
C ILE A 322 10.05 -1.41 -2.47
N LEU A 323 10.87 -0.43 -2.85
CA LEU A 323 12.25 -0.30 -2.36
C LEU A 323 12.31 0.02 -0.86
N LEU A 324 11.35 0.81 -0.38
CA LEU A 324 11.34 1.29 1.01
C LEU A 324 10.75 0.29 2.01
N THR A 325 9.91 -0.64 1.56
CA THR A 325 9.23 -1.62 2.44
C THR A 325 10.21 -2.47 3.26
N PRO A 326 11.28 -3.06 2.70
CA PRO A 326 12.27 -3.81 3.48
C PRO A 326 13.00 -2.98 4.54
N PHE A 327 13.25 -1.71 4.24
CA PHE A 327 13.83 -0.77 5.21
C PHE A 327 12.86 -0.50 6.37
N MET A 328 11.58 -0.26 6.07
CA MET A 328 10.55 -0.04 7.10
C MET A 328 10.31 -1.29 7.96
N MET A 329 10.45 -2.49 7.39
CA MET A 329 10.36 -3.74 8.16
C MET A 329 11.47 -3.84 9.22
N ILE A 330 12.72 -3.51 8.88
CA ILE A 330 13.81 -3.46 9.85
C ILE A 330 13.50 -2.46 10.96
N TYR A 331 13.01 -1.28 10.60
CA TYR A 331 12.62 -0.27 11.59
C TYR A 331 11.56 -0.79 12.57
N MET A 332 10.55 -1.52 12.10
CA MET A 332 9.57 -2.17 12.97
C MET A 332 10.19 -3.22 13.90
N VAL A 333 11.14 -4.02 13.37
CA VAL A 333 11.89 -5.01 14.18
C VAL A 333 12.70 -4.30 15.26
N LEU A 334 13.34 -3.16 14.96
CA LEU A 334 14.10 -2.39 15.96
C LEU A 334 13.19 -1.84 17.07
N ILE A 335 12.02 -1.29 16.73
CA ILE A 335 11.02 -0.87 17.75
C ILE A 335 10.67 -2.06 18.65
N TYR A 336 10.41 -3.22 18.07
CA TYR A 336 10.11 -4.44 18.83
C TYR A 336 11.28 -4.85 19.73
N LYS A 337 12.52 -4.87 19.22
CA LYS A 337 13.73 -5.21 19.99
C LYS A 337 13.94 -4.24 21.17
N GLU A 338 13.68 -2.94 20.98
CA GLU A 338 13.74 -1.95 22.07
C GLU A 338 12.65 -2.17 23.12
N LEU A 339 11.38 -2.36 22.71
CA LEU A 339 10.29 -2.68 23.64
C LEU A 339 10.59 -3.95 24.45
N ARG A 340 11.11 -4.98 23.79
CA ARG A 340 11.56 -6.23 24.42
C ARG A 340 12.68 -6.00 25.42
N THR A 341 13.61 -5.09 25.11
CA THR A 341 14.74 -4.73 25.99
C THR A 341 14.26 -3.95 27.21
N ILE A 342 13.32 -3.02 27.04
CA ILE A 342 12.73 -2.21 28.11
C ILE A 342 11.87 -3.06 29.05
N LYS A 343 11.01 -3.93 28.51
CA LYS A 343 10.07 -4.74 29.30
C LYS A 343 10.65 -6.05 29.82
N GLY A 344 11.75 -6.52 29.22
CA GLY A 344 12.35 -7.82 29.50
C GLY A 344 11.62 -8.98 28.81
N LYS A 345 12.37 -10.07 28.56
CA LYS A 345 11.90 -11.25 27.81
C LYS A 345 10.72 -11.99 28.47
N ASN A 346 10.58 -11.86 29.80
CA ASN A 346 9.57 -12.56 30.61
C ASN A 346 8.42 -11.63 31.01
N VAL A 347 7.99 -10.74 30.11
CA VAL A 347 6.83 -9.89 30.38
C VAL A 347 5.61 -10.74 30.70
N GLU A 348 4.96 -10.46 31.83
CA GLU A 348 3.74 -11.13 32.24
C GLU A 348 2.55 -10.62 31.42
N TYR A 349 1.68 -11.53 31.00
CA TYR A 349 0.45 -11.22 30.28
C TYR A 349 -0.68 -12.15 30.72
N ALA A 350 -1.93 -11.68 30.58
CA ALA A 350 -3.10 -12.39 31.06
C ALA A 350 -3.30 -13.71 30.29
N ARG A 351 -3.01 -14.84 30.96
CA ARG A 351 -3.18 -16.19 30.40
C ARG A 351 -4.52 -16.86 30.77
N SER A 352 -5.37 -16.16 31.53
CA SER A 352 -6.62 -16.72 32.06
C SER A 352 -7.59 -17.11 30.93
N GLY A 353 -8.30 -18.24 31.12
CA GLY A 353 -9.24 -18.77 30.14
C GLY A 353 -10.35 -17.78 29.76
N GLY A 354 -10.85 -17.02 30.73
CA GLY A 354 -11.89 -16.00 30.50
C GLY A 354 -11.42 -14.85 29.60
N ALA A 355 -10.19 -14.36 29.79
CA ALA A 355 -9.64 -13.31 28.94
C ALA A 355 -9.44 -13.79 27.49
N ARG A 356 -8.99 -15.04 27.31
CA ARG A 356 -8.84 -15.66 25.99
C ARG A 356 -10.19 -15.86 25.28
N LEU A 357 -11.22 -16.27 26.02
CA LEU A 357 -12.56 -16.43 25.46
C LEU A 357 -13.11 -15.11 24.91
N GLY A 358 -12.91 -14.00 25.64
CA GLY A 358 -13.29 -12.66 25.17
C GLY A 358 -12.67 -12.31 23.82
N TRP A 359 -11.37 -12.53 23.64
CA TRP A 359 -10.70 -12.28 22.35
C TRP A 359 -11.21 -13.17 21.22
N ILE A 360 -11.50 -14.43 21.50
CA ILE A 360 -12.07 -15.36 20.52
C ILE A 360 -13.46 -14.88 20.09
N THR A 361 -14.30 -14.41 21.02
CA THR A 361 -15.63 -13.88 20.67
C THR A 361 -15.54 -12.64 19.79
N ILE A 362 -14.63 -11.71 20.09
CA ILE A 362 -14.40 -10.50 19.27
C ILE A 362 -13.92 -10.89 17.86
N ALA A 363 -12.95 -11.81 17.77
CA ALA A 363 -12.47 -12.31 16.50
C ALA A 363 -13.57 -13.04 15.70
N ALA A 364 -14.41 -13.85 16.37
CA ALA A 364 -15.53 -14.52 15.72
C ALA A 364 -16.55 -13.53 15.14
N VAL A 365 -16.92 -12.49 15.89
CA VAL A 365 -17.80 -11.41 15.41
C VAL A 365 -17.16 -10.69 14.22
N GLY A 366 -15.87 -10.35 14.33
CA GLY A 366 -15.14 -9.67 13.26
C GLY A 366 -15.00 -10.46 11.96
N CYS A 367 -15.10 -11.79 12.01
CA CYS A 367 -15.10 -12.66 10.84
C CYS A 367 -16.52 -12.92 10.31
N LEU A 368 -17.46 -13.26 11.21
CA LEU A 368 -18.80 -13.70 10.83
C LEU A 368 -19.70 -12.56 10.34
N VAL A 369 -19.59 -11.35 10.92
CA VAL A 369 -20.44 -10.22 10.52
C VAL A 369 -20.16 -9.76 9.09
N PRO A 370 -18.90 -9.49 8.67
CA PRO A 370 -18.60 -9.17 7.28
C PRO A 370 -19.00 -10.28 6.33
N LEU A 371 -18.76 -11.54 6.69
CA LEU A 371 -19.15 -12.68 5.87
C LEU A 371 -20.67 -12.73 5.67
N ALA A 372 -21.45 -12.53 6.73
CA ALA A 372 -22.91 -12.47 6.66
C ALA A 372 -23.41 -11.28 5.83
N LEU A 373 -22.78 -10.12 5.94
CA LEU A 373 -23.11 -8.95 5.12
C LEU A 373 -22.77 -9.17 3.64
N MET A 374 -21.63 -9.80 3.34
CA MET A 374 -21.25 -10.14 1.97
C MET A 374 -22.19 -11.16 1.35
N THR A 375 -22.60 -12.20 2.10
CA THR A 375 -23.57 -13.17 1.59
C THR A 375 -24.96 -12.57 1.44
N ALA A 376 -25.44 -11.79 2.42
CA ALA A 376 -26.72 -11.11 2.32
C ALA A 376 -26.75 -10.08 1.17
N GLY A 377 -25.67 -9.32 0.99
CA GLY A 377 -25.49 -8.40 -0.13
C GLY A 377 -25.46 -9.12 -1.47
N GLY A 378 -24.69 -10.21 -1.58
CA GLY A 378 -24.62 -11.05 -2.78
C GLY A 378 -25.98 -11.66 -3.14
N VAL A 379 -26.73 -12.17 -2.15
CA VAL A 379 -28.09 -12.69 -2.35
C VAL A 379 -29.07 -11.58 -2.73
N SER A 380 -28.94 -10.39 -2.15
CA SER A 380 -29.78 -9.23 -2.48
C SER A 380 -29.54 -8.78 -3.92
N ILE A 381 -28.28 -8.69 -4.35
CA ILE A 381 -27.91 -8.37 -5.74
C ILE A 381 -28.40 -9.46 -6.69
N TYR A 382 -28.20 -10.74 -6.34
CA TYR A 382 -28.66 -11.87 -7.15
C TYR A 382 -30.18 -11.86 -7.33
N LYS A 383 -30.94 -11.60 -6.26
CA LYS A 383 -32.42 -11.49 -6.30
C LYS A 383 -32.91 -10.23 -7.00
N ALA A 384 -32.18 -9.13 -6.89
CA ALA A 384 -32.50 -7.87 -7.56
C ALA A 384 -32.11 -7.88 -9.05
N ARG A 385 -31.28 -8.84 -9.50
CA ARG A 385 -30.86 -9.00 -10.90
C ARG A 385 -31.99 -8.90 -11.93
N PRO A 386 -33.14 -9.60 -11.81
CA PRO A 386 -34.26 -9.44 -12.74
C PRO A 386 -34.83 -8.00 -12.73
N ASN A 387 -35.04 -7.41 -11.56
CA ASN A 387 -35.55 -6.04 -11.44
C ASN A 387 -34.55 -4.98 -11.93
N LEU A 388 -33.24 -5.22 -11.78
CA LEU A 388 -32.15 -4.40 -12.31
C LEU A 388 -32.07 -4.49 -13.85
N MET A 389 -32.44 -5.63 -14.44
CA MET A 389 -32.62 -5.75 -15.90
C MET A 389 -33.91 -5.07 -16.39
N GLU A 390 -34.95 -4.97 -15.55
CA GLU A 390 -36.20 -4.27 -15.87
C GLU A 390 -36.16 -2.76 -15.60
N LEU A 391 -35.18 -2.27 -14.85
CA LEU A 391 -35.00 -0.85 -14.50
C LEU A 391 -35.11 0.10 -15.71
N PRO A 392 -34.49 -0.19 -16.88
CA PRO A 392 -34.65 0.63 -18.08
C PRO A 392 -36.12 0.75 -18.53
N SER A 393 -36.90 -0.32 -18.43
CA SER A 393 -38.31 -0.34 -18.82
C SER A 393 -39.22 0.42 -17.85
N VAL A 394 -38.91 0.36 -16.55
CA VAL A 394 -39.65 1.07 -15.50
C VAL A 394 -39.37 2.58 -15.55
N ILE A 395 -38.10 2.95 -15.76
CA ILE A 395 -37.71 4.36 -15.96
C ILE A 395 -38.39 4.93 -17.21
N MET A 396 -38.43 4.18 -18.32
CA MET A 396 -39.14 4.60 -19.53
C MET A 396 -40.64 4.83 -19.29
N LYS A 397 -41.30 3.95 -18.53
CA LYS A 397 -42.71 4.11 -18.16
C LYS A 397 -42.97 5.35 -17.30
N GLU A 398 -42.07 5.70 -16.38
CA GLU A 398 -42.23 6.89 -15.55
C GLU A 398 -41.86 8.19 -16.27
N VAL A 399 -40.85 8.18 -17.14
CA VAL A 399 -40.54 9.30 -18.05
C VAL A 399 -41.76 9.62 -18.94
N GLN A 400 -42.54 8.61 -19.30
CA GLN A 400 -43.78 8.77 -20.07
C GLN A 400 -44.90 9.49 -19.29
N LYS A 401 -44.95 9.38 -17.95
CA LYS A 401 -45.95 10.09 -17.12
C LYS A 401 -45.67 11.59 -16.97
N PHE A 402 -44.42 12.02 -17.15
CA PHE A 402 -44.05 13.45 -17.13
C PHE A 402 -44.22 14.13 -18.51
N ARG A 403 -44.82 13.45 -19.50
CA ARG A 403 -45.15 14.04 -20.79
C ARG A 403 -46.34 15.00 -20.66
N ILE A 404 -46.14 16.25 -21.09
CA ILE A 404 -47.16 17.33 -21.13
C ILE A 404 -48.36 16.88 -21.99
N PRO A 405 -49.61 17.00 -21.52
CA PRO A 405 -50.79 16.65 -22.33
C PRO A 405 -50.94 17.64 -23.49
N GLY A 406 -50.89 17.16 -24.73
CA GLY A 406 -51.08 17.99 -25.92
C GLY A 406 -50.32 17.53 -27.16
N GLN A 407 -49.35 16.63 -27.03
CA GLN A 407 -48.69 16.01 -28.18
C GLN A 407 -49.29 14.63 -28.41
N ALA A 408 -50.08 14.50 -29.48
CA ALA A 408 -50.75 13.27 -29.83
C ALA A 408 -49.74 12.12 -29.96
N PRO A 409 -50.02 10.95 -29.38
CA PRO A 409 -49.16 9.79 -29.57
C PRO A 409 -49.18 9.37 -31.05
N PRO A 410 -48.04 8.98 -31.65
CA PRO A 410 -48.09 8.25 -32.90
C PRO A 410 -48.86 6.94 -32.70
N PRO A 411 -49.52 6.39 -33.74
CA PRO A 411 -50.44 5.28 -33.59
C PRO A 411 -49.71 4.05 -33.04
N ILE A 412 -50.35 3.37 -32.09
CA ILE A 412 -49.92 2.05 -31.63
C ILE A 412 -50.50 1.03 -32.62
N GLU A 413 -49.65 0.50 -33.50
CA GLU A 413 -49.92 -0.77 -34.17
C GLU A 413 -49.28 -1.90 -33.35
N GLU A 414 -50.15 -2.62 -32.67
CA GLU A 414 -49.88 -3.93 -32.09
C GLU A 414 -50.25 -4.98 -33.14
N GLN A 415 -49.26 -5.64 -33.76
CA GLN A 415 -49.24 -7.09 -33.95
C GLN A 415 -47.97 -7.61 -34.66
N ALA A 416 -47.52 -8.75 -34.16
CA ALA A 416 -46.34 -9.48 -34.55
C ALA A 416 -46.44 -10.09 -35.97
N SER A 417 -45.38 -9.94 -36.78
CA SER A 417 -44.83 -10.99 -37.66
C SER A 417 -43.55 -10.51 -38.37
N ALA A 418 -42.45 -11.25 -38.17
CA ALA A 418 -41.28 -11.40 -39.05
C ALA A 418 -40.89 -10.29 -40.08
N GLY A 419 -39.86 -9.49 -39.72
CA GLY A 419 -38.83 -8.86 -40.61
C GLY A 419 -39.14 -7.49 -41.27
N PRO A 420 -38.13 -6.71 -41.77
CA PRO A 420 -36.75 -6.49 -41.34
C PRO A 420 -36.49 -5.08 -40.75
N GLU A 421 -35.33 -4.92 -40.12
CA GLU A 421 -34.68 -3.73 -39.52
C GLU A 421 -35.13 -2.33 -39.98
N ALA A 422 -35.62 -1.51 -39.04
CA ALA A 422 -35.59 -0.05 -39.14
C ALA A 422 -34.31 0.46 -38.46
N SER A 423 -33.36 0.93 -39.27
CA SER A 423 -32.05 1.45 -38.88
C SER A 423 -32.17 2.66 -37.95
N LEU A 424 -31.64 2.57 -36.73
CA LEU A 424 -31.37 3.74 -35.88
C LEU A 424 -30.28 4.59 -36.55
N GLU A 425 -30.53 5.85 -36.90
CA GLU A 425 -29.48 6.70 -37.50
C GLU A 425 -28.33 6.96 -36.50
N PRO A 426 -27.06 6.91 -36.94
CA PRO A 426 -25.90 7.18 -36.10
C PRO A 426 -25.82 8.67 -35.73
N GLN A 427 -25.48 8.98 -34.48
CA GLN A 427 -25.36 10.37 -34.00
C GLN A 427 -24.15 10.55 -33.05
N LEU A 428 -23.53 11.73 -33.14
CA LEU A 428 -22.56 12.24 -32.18
C LEU A 428 -23.00 13.60 -31.64
N LYS A 429 -22.90 13.82 -30.33
CA LYS A 429 -23.28 15.07 -29.65
C LYS A 429 -22.20 15.50 -28.67
N LEU A 430 -21.79 16.75 -28.80
CA LEU A 430 -20.92 17.43 -27.86
C LEU A 430 -21.73 18.37 -26.96
N PHE A 431 -21.35 18.45 -25.70
CA PHE A 431 -21.95 19.38 -24.73
C PHE A 431 -21.33 20.78 -24.79
N LYS A 432 -20.16 20.91 -25.43
CA LYS A 432 -19.37 22.14 -25.58
C LYS A 432 -18.81 22.19 -27.02
N ALA A 433 -18.76 23.38 -27.63
CA ALA A 433 -18.38 23.53 -29.04
C ALA A 433 -16.87 23.80 -29.28
N GLY A 434 -16.11 24.14 -28.23
CA GLY A 434 -14.68 24.42 -28.29
C GLY A 434 -13.99 24.05 -26.99
N PHE A 435 -12.73 23.64 -27.07
CA PHE A 435 -11.97 23.09 -25.96
C PHE A 435 -10.59 23.73 -25.86
N PHE A 436 -10.04 23.84 -24.66
CA PHE A 436 -8.64 24.22 -24.49
C PHE A 436 -7.72 23.02 -24.70
N ALA A 437 -6.49 23.29 -25.12
CA ALA A 437 -5.43 22.30 -25.20
C ALA A 437 -5.35 21.44 -23.92
N GLY A 438 -5.51 20.12 -24.05
CA GLY A 438 -5.49 19.16 -22.93
C GLY A 438 -6.78 19.03 -22.11
N GLU A 439 -7.86 19.74 -22.43
CA GLU A 439 -9.17 19.62 -21.77
C GLU A 439 -9.83 18.25 -22.02
N LYS A 440 -10.66 17.76 -21.10
CA LYS A 440 -11.46 16.54 -21.32
C LYS A 440 -12.69 16.84 -22.18
N ILE A 441 -12.94 15.98 -23.16
CA ILE A 441 -14.05 16.07 -24.12
C ILE A 441 -15.00 14.90 -23.85
N THR A 442 -16.23 15.20 -23.45
CA THR A 442 -17.29 14.18 -23.31
C THR A 442 -18.19 14.17 -24.54
N VAL A 443 -18.31 13.01 -25.17
CA VAL A 443 -19.02 12.81 -26.44
C VAL A 443 -20.15 11.81 -26.23
N ARG A 444 -21.39 12.24 -26.42
CA ARG A 444 -22.53 11.31 -26.42
C ARG A 444 -22.72 10.73 -27.82
N PHE A 445 -22.85 9.42 -27.92
CA PHE A 445 -23.06 8.75 -29.19
C PHE A 445 -24.33 7.90 -29.21
N GLN A 446 -24.82 7.66 -30.42
CA GLN A 446 -25.85 6.68 -30.75
C GLN A 446 -25.44 5.96 -32.03
N ALA A 447 -25.59 4.64 -32.05
CA ALA A 447 -25.18 3.78 -33.15
C ALA A 447 -26.23 2.68 -33.41
N PRO A 448 -26.48 2.30 -34.67
CA PRO A 448 -27.22 1.08 -35.01
C PRO A 448 -26.71 -0.16 -34.29
N SER A 449 -27.62 -1.07 -33.93
CA SER A 449 -27.25 -2.40 -33.42
C SER A 449 -26.60 -3.30 -34.48
N THR A 450 -26.64 -2.91 -35.75
CA THR A 450 -26.00 -3.63 -36.87
C THR A 450 -24.50 -3.36 -36.96
N TYR A 451 -23.97 -2.38 -36.23
CA TYR A 451 -22.54 -2.08 -36.21
C TYR A 451 -21.75 -3.19 -35.55
N ALA A 452 -20.53 -3.41 -36.04
CA ALA A 452 -19.67 -4.44 -35.51
C ALA A 452 -19.25 -4.09 -34.07
N ALA A 453 -18.87 -5.09 -33.27
CA ALA A 453 -18.43 -4.84 -31.89
C ALA A 453 -17.15 -3.97 -31.83
N ASN A 454 -16.36 -3.99 -32.90
CA ASN A 454 -15.19 -3.15 -33.13
C ASN A 454 -15.51 -1.84 -33.91
N ALA A 455 -16.79 -1.46 -34.05
CA ALA A 455 -17.13 -0.10 -34.44
C ALA A 455 -16.47 0.91 -33.49
N TRP A 456 -16.09 2.09 -33.98
CA TRP A 456 -15.25 3.00 -33.21
C TRP A 456 -15.55 4.46 -33.48
N VAL A 457 -15.17 5.32 -32.53
CA VAL A 457 -15.14 6.77 -32.68
C VAL A 457 -13.71 7.24 -32.52
N GLY A 458 -13.22 7.99 -33.50
CA GLY A 458 -11.88 8.55 -33.56
C GLY A 458 -11.86 10.05 -33.38
N LEU A 459 -10.87 10.56 -32.65
CA LEU A 459 -10.47 11.96 -32.66
C LEU A 459 -9.39 12.18 -33.72
N ILE A 460 -9.73 12.94 -34.76
CA ILE A 460 -8.93 13.04 -35.99
C ILE A 460 -8.77 14.51 -36.38
N PRO A 461 -7.58 14.98 -36.79
CA PRO A 461 -7.42 16.33 -37.33
C PRO A 461 -8.35 16.54 -38.54
N SER A 462 -9.09 17.65 -38.60
CA SER A 462 -10.03 17.90 -39.70
C SER A 462 -9.35 18.08 -41.07
N THR A 463 -8.02 18.23 -41.08
CA THR A 463 -7.21 18.24 -42.31
C THR A 463 -7.12 16.86 -42.98
N VAL A 464 -7.42 15.77 -42.26
CA VAL A 464 -7.44 14.41 -42.80
C VAL A 464 -8.73 14.22 -43.63
N PRO A 465 -8.65 13.70 -44.87
CA PRO A 465 -9.83 13.43 -45.68
C PRO A 465 -10.87 12.54 -44.98
N HIS A 466 -12.15 12.84 -45.17
CA HIS A 466 -13.25 12.03 -44.66
C HIS A 466 -13.43 10.74 -45.48
N GLY A 467 -14.03 9.73 -44.85
CA GLY A 467 -14.51 8.51 -45.50
C GLY A 467 -13.58 7.29 -45.42
N SER A 468 -12.29 7.44 -45.77
CA SER A 468 -11.35 6.30 -45.77
C SER A 468 -10.98 5.90 -44.34
N GLU A 469 -11.57 4.81 -43.84
CA GLU A 469 -11.33 4.30 -42.48
C GLU A 469 -9.84 4.00 -42.22
N ALA A 470 -9.16 3.32 -43.14
CA ALA A 470 -7.73 3.05 -43.02
C ALA A 470 -6.84 4.32 -43.00
N GLU A 471 -7.23 5.39 -43.69
CA GLU A 471 -6.53 6.68 -43.65
C GLU A 471 -6.83 7.42 -42.33
N ASN A 472 -8.06 7.33 -41.85
CA ASN A 472 -8.52 7.93 -40.61
C ASN A 472 -7.91 7.24 -39.38
N ASP A 473 -7.77 5.92 -39.40
CA ASP A 473 -7.11 5.12 -38.37
C ASP A 473 -5.58 5.35 -38.33
N GLN A 474 -4.94 5.64 -39.47
CA GLN A 474 -3.52 5.99 -39.48
C GLN A 474 -3.23 7.38 -38.91
N ASN A 475 -4.22 8.27 -38.92
CA ASN A 475 -4.09 9.67 -38.51
C ASN A 475 -4.91 10.00 -37.26
N ASP A 476 -5.43 8.99 -36.55
CA ASP A 476 -6.16 9.22 -35.31
C ASP A 476 -5.20 9.68 -34.21
N ILE A 477 -5.66 10.62 -33.40
CA ILE A 477 -4.96 11.03 -32.18
C ILE A 477 -5.34 10.08 -31.04
N SER A 478 -6.60 9.62 -31.06
CA SER A 478 -7.14 8.65 -30.13
C SER A 478 -8.42 8.05 -30.69
N LYS A 479 -8.55 6.73 -30.57
CA LYS A 479 -9.79 6.00 -30.88
C LYS A 479 -10.37 5.25 -29.68
N GLN A 480 -11.69 5.08 -29.68
CA GLN A 480 -12.43 4.26 -28.71
C GLN A 480 -13.45 3.37 -29.41
N PHE A 481 -13.45 2.09 -29.06
CA PHE A 481 -14.39 1.10 -29.57
C PHE A 481 -15.74 1.17 -28.84
N LEU A 482 -16.84 1.01 -29.59
CA LEU A 482 -18.19 0.99 -29.06
C LEU A 482 -18.52 -0.32 -28.33
N GLY A 483 -17.85 -1.43 -28.64
CA GLY A 483 -18.03 -2.69 -27.93
C GLY A 483 -19.44 -3.29 -28.06
N GLY A 484 -20.17 -2.95 -29.14
CA GLY A 484 -21.54 -3.41 -29.39
C GLY A 484 -22.64 -2.67 -28.61
N ILE A 485 -22.32 -1.61 -27.87
CA ILE A 485 -23.33 -0.77 -27.23
C ILE A 485 -23.86 0.27 -28.22
N THR A 486 -25.17 0.51 -28.21
CA THR A 486 -25.86 1.35 -29.22
C THR A 486 -26.03 2.81 -28.79
N SER A 487 -25.68 3.15 -27.55
CA SER A 487 -25.60 4.54 -27.08
C SER A 487 -24.80 4.63 -25.79
N GLY A 488 -24.21 5.80 -25.52
CA GLY A 488 -23.41 6.04 -24.32
C GLY A 488 -22.61 7.34 -24.42
N ASP A 489 -21.74 7.56 -23.44
CA ASP A 489 -20.81 8.69 -23.40
C ASP A 489 -19.37 8.15 -23.50
N LEU A 490 -18.55 8.77 -24.35
CA LEU A 490 -17.11 8.51 -24.52
C LEU A 490 -16.31 9.71 -24.03
N GLU A 491 -15.12 9.47 -23.47
CA GLU A 491 -14.24 10.53 -22.95
C GLU A 491 -12.94 10.61 -23.74
N PHE A 492 -12.69 11.74 -24.40
CA PHE A 492 -11.44 12.05 -25.10
C PHE A 492 -10.65 13.15 -24.39
N THR A 493 -9.41 13.37 -24.81
CA THR A 493 -8.60 14.50 -24.35
C THR A 493 -8.28 15.39 -25.54
N ALA A 494 -8.55 16.68 -25.43
CA ALA A 494 -8.28 17.66 -26.47
C ALA A 494 -6.78 17.68 -26.80
N PRO A 495 -6.42 17.69 -28.10
CA PRO A 495 -5.04 17.82 -28.56
C PRO A 495 -4.33 19.03 -27.92
N THR A 496 -3.02 18.94 -27.72
CA THR A 496 -2.24 20.06 -27.18
C THR A 496 -1.90 21.12 -28.22
N THR A 497 -2.11 20.80 -29.50
CA THR A 497 -1.90 21.73 -30.61
C THR A 497 -3.24 22.39 -30.92
N PRO A 498 -3.33 23.72 -30.94
CA PRO A 498 -4.54 24.40 -31.38
C PRO A 498 -4.87 24.07 -32.84
N GLY A 499 -6.15 23.97 -33.15
CA GLY A 499 -6.60 23.58 -34.48
C GLY A 499 -8.04 23.12 -34.53
N ILE A 500 -8.47 22.66 -35.71
CA ILE A 500 -9.80 22.13 -35.94
C ILE A 500 -9.70 20.60 -36.03
N TYR A 501 -10.56 19.92 -35.28
CA TYR A 501 -10.58 18.48 -35.12
C TYR A 501 -11.99 17.93 -35.28
N ASP A 502 -12.09 16.68 -35.72
CA ASP A 502 -13.33 15.94 -35.83
C ASP A 502 -13.34 14.76 -34.90
N LEU A 503 -14.52 14.48 -34.34
CA LEU A 503 -14.87 13.15 -33.86
C LEU A 503 -15.63 12.44 -34.97
N ARG A 504 -15.10 11.31 -35.45
CA ARG A 504 -15.66 10.55 -36.58
C ARG A 504 -16.01 9.14 -36.13
N MET A 505 -17.22 8.67 -36.43
CA MET A 505 -17.67 7.31 -36.13
C MET A 505 -17.57 6.43 -37.36
N PHE A 506 -17.08 5.20 -37.16
CA PHE A 506 -17.01 4.15 -38.17
C PHE A 506 -17.79 2.91 -37.69
N ASP A 507 -18.47 2.23 -38.62
CA ASP A 507 -19.32 1.07 -38.34
C ASP A 507 -18.54 -0.24 -38.10
N THR A 508 -17.25 -0.29 -38.47
CA THR A 508 -16.29 -1.37 -38.17
C THR A 508 -14.84 -0.90 -38.34
N ASP A 509 -13.90 -1.54 -37.63
CA ASP A 509 -12.43 -1.36 -37.73
C ASP A 509 -11.82 -2.33 -38.78
N ASP A 510 -12.62 -2.76 -39.76
CA ASP A 510 -12.22 -3.66 -40.85
C ASP A 510 -12.67 -3.06 -42.20
N GLY A 511 -12.19 -1.85 -42.50
CA GLY A 511 -12.58 -1.10 -43.70
C GLY A 511 -13.99 -0.51 -43.64
N GLY A 512 -14.40 -0.03 -42.46
CA GLY A 512 -15.73 0.52 -42.23
C GLY A 512 -16.03 1.82 -42.99
N ALA A 513 -17.31 2.18 -43.04
CA ALA A 513 -17.73 3.48 -43.55
C ALA A 513 -17.68 4.54 -42.44
N GLU A 514 -17.25 5.76 -42.76
CA GLU A 514 -17.50 6.90 -41.88
C GLU A 514 -19.00 7.22 -41.90
N VAL A 515 -19.65 7.08 -40.76
CA VAL A 515 -21.13 7.14 -40.67
C VAL A 515 -21.66 8.45 -40.10
N VAL A 516 -20.87 9.12 -39.25
CA VAL A 516 -21.18 10.46 -38.72
C VAL A 516 -19.92 11.11 -38.19
N SER A 517 -19.83 12.43 -38.32
CA SER A 517 -18.75 13.22 -37.72
C SER A 517 -19.24 14.53 -37.09
N ILE A 518 -18.48 15.03 -36.12
CA ILE A 518 -18.70 16.33 -35.49
C ILE A 518 -17.38 17.08 -35.34
N THR A 519 -17.35 18.29 -35.90
CA THR A 519 -16.18 19.18 -35.88
C THR A 519 -16.19 20.11 -34.68
N PHE A 520 -15.02 20.35 -34.08
CA PHE A 520 -14.82 21.30 -32.99
C PHE A 520 -13.44 21.95 -33.05
N ALA A 521 -13.28 23.08 -32.36
CA ALA A 521 -12.03 23.82 -32.28
C ALA A 521 -11.30 23.58 -30.96
N VAL A 522 -9.96 23.55 -31.03
CA VAL A 522 -9.07 23.53 -29.88
C VAL A 522 -8.25 24.81 -29.87
N GLU A 523 -8.30 25.50 -28.74
CA GLU A 523 -7.64 26.79 -28.55
C GLU A 523 -6.41 26.66 -27.64
N ASP A 524 -5.48 27.59 -27.79
CA ASP A 524 -4.24 27.62 -27.03
C ASP A 524 -4.54 27.90 -25.55
N GLY A 525 -4.17 26.96 -24.68
CA GLY A 525 -4.33 27.07 -23.23
C GLY A 525 -3.35 28.05 -22.56
N SER A 526 -2.69 28.91 -23.34
CA SER A 526 -1.65 29.85 -22.91
C SER A 526 -2.21 31.24 -22.60
N SER A 527 -3.27 31.31 -21.81
CA SER A 527 -3.53 32.46 -20.94
C SER A 527 -3.73 31.97 -19.51
N GLY A 528 -2.73 32.23 -18.67
CA GLY A 528 -2.87 32.04 -17.24
C GLY A 528 -3.98 32.95 -16.71
N GLN A 529 -4.83 32.36 -15.87
CA GLN A 529 -5.89 32.97 -15.05
C GLN A 529 -7.32 32.97 -15.64
N ALA A 530 -8.10 31.95 -15.26
CA ALA A 530 -9.16 32.05 -14.24
C ALA A 530 -9.99 30.76 -14.25
N GLN A 531 -9.69 29.81 -13.36
CA GLN A 531 -10.57 28.66 -13.15
C GLN A 531 -11.95 29.15 -12.69
N GLY A 532 -12.98 28.99 -13.53
CA GLY A 532 -14.38 29.19 -13.17
C GLY A 532 -15.06 30.45 -13.70
N VAL A 533 -14.39 31.30 -14.49
CA VAL A 533 -15.05 32.41 -15.20
C VAL A 533 -15.77 31.85 -16.42
N SER A 534 -17.06 32.14 -16.56
CA SER A 534 -17.85 31.79 -17.75
C SER A 534 -18.66 32.99 -18.23
N VAL A 535 -18.71 33.18 -19.55
CA VAL A 535 -19.58 34.14 -20.22
C VAL A 535 -20.16 33.46 -21.46
N ARG A 536 -21.48 33.53 -21.64
CA ARG A 536 -22.17 32.91 -22.78
C ARG A 536 -23.45 33.65 -23.13
N THR A 537 -23.87 33.52 -24.38
CA THR A 537 -25.24 33.88 -24.79
C THR A 537 -26.22 32.77 -24.42
N VAL A 538 -27.48 33.14 -24.14
CA VAL A 538 -28.56 32.17 -23.85
C VAL A 538 -28.90 31.32 -25.10
N LYS A 539 -28.80 31.90 -26.30
CA LYS A 539 -29.01 31.21 -27.58
C LYS A 539 -27.76 31.27 -28.45
N ARG A 540 -27.62 30.31 -29.38
CA ARG A 540 -26.56 30.32 -30.39
C ARG A 540 -26.92 31.15 -31.63
N THR A 541 -28.20 31.40 -31.86
CA THR A 541 -28.70 32.15 -33.01
C THR A 541 -29.89 32.98 -32.57
N TYR A 542 -29.87 34.25 -32.94
CA TYR A 542 -30.90 35.25 -32.63
C TYR A 542 -31.47 35.76 -33.96
N ALA A 543 -32.75 36.11 -33.97
CA ALA A 543 -33.33 36.82 -35.10
C ALA A 543 -32.72 38.23 -35.20
N ALA A 544 -32.66 38.80 -36.41
CA ALA A 544 -32.17 40.15 -36.61
C ALA A 544 -32.96 41.14 -35.73
N GLY A 545 -32.27 41.95 -34.93
CA GLY A 545 -32.91 42.90 -34.00
C GLY A 545 -33.49 42.27 -32.72
N GLU A 546 -33.34 40.96 -32.49
CA GLU A 546 -33.71 40.32 -31.22
C GLU A 546 -32.69 40.67 -30.12
N PRO A 547 -33.14 41.09 -28.91
CA PRO A 547 -32.26 41.34 -27.79
C PRO A 547 -31.42 40.10 -27.40
N VAL A 548 -30.17 40.34 -27.01
CA VAL A 548 -29.19 39.27 -26.74
C VAL A 548 -28.92 39.17 -25.25
N ASP A 549 -29.47 38.13 -24.61
CA ASP A 549 -29.20 37.81 -23.20
C ASP A 549 -27.85 37.12 -23.03
N ILE A 550 -27.02 37.66 -22.14
CA ILE A 550 -25.69 37.16 -21.80
C ILE A 550 -25.65 36.75 -20.34
N GLU A 551 -25.39 35.48 -20.09
CA GLU A 551 -25.14 34.94 -18.76
C GLU A 551 -23.64 34.95 -18.48
N PHE A 552 -23.28 35.50 -17.32
CA PHE A 552 -21.89 35.48 -16.85
C PHE A 552 -21.83 34.97 -15.40
N SER A 553 -20.75 34.29 -15.06
CA SER A 553 -20.53 33.73 -13.73
C SER A 553 -19.05 33.65 -13.38
N GLY A 554 -18.73 33.77 -12.09
CA GLY A 554 -17.38 33.51 -11.58
C GLY A 554 -16.41 34.67 -11.80
N LEU A 555 -16.89 35.89 -12.08
CA LEU A 555 -16.02 37.06 -12.22
C LEU A 555 -15.30 37.39 -10.89
N PRO A 556 -14.09 37.97 -10.92
CA PRO A 556 -13.34 38.35 -9.73
C PRO A 556 -14.09 39.32 -8.80
N GLY A 557 -14.95 40.17 -9.38
CA GLY A 557 -15.78 41.15 -8.68
C GLY A 557 -15.09 42.50 -8.53
N ASN A 558 -14.20 42.86 -9.45
CA ASN A 558 -13.67 44.20 -9.55
C ASN A 558 -14.75 45.11 -10.17
N SER A 559 -14.89 46.32 -9.63
CA SER A 559 -15.86 47.31 -10.12
C SER A 559 -15.66 47.70 -11.59
N GLN A 560 -14.46 47.48 -12.12
CA GLN A 560 -14.09 47.76 -13.51
C GLN A 560 -14.25 46.57 -14.45
N ASP A 561 -14.62 45.37 -13.97
CA ASP A 561 -14.84 44.19 -14.82
C ASP A 561 -15.96 44.51 -15.83
N TRP A 562 -15.72 44.24 -17.12
CA TRP A 562 -16.66 44.58 -18.20
C TRP A 562 -16.79 43.48 -19.24
N ILE A 563 -17.96 43.45 -19.88
CA ILE A 563 -18.32 42.47 -20.92
C ILE A 563 -18.75 43.23 -22.17
N THR A 564 -18.36 42.73 -23.35
CA THR A 564 -18.69 43.34 -24.65
C THR A 564 -19.15 42.31 -25.65
N VAL A 565 -19.98 42.76 -26.59
CA VAL A 565 -20.36 41.99 -27.78
C VAL A 565 -19.81 42.69 -29.01
N VAL A 566 -19.07 41.95 -29.82
CA VAL A 566 -18.40 42.47 -31.02
C VAL A 566 -18.50 41.48 -32.18
N PRO A 567 -18.48 41.95 -33.43
CA PRO A 567 -18.28 41.06 -34.58
C PRO A 567 -16.99 40.24 -34.40
N VAL A 568 -17.01 38.98 -34.82
CA VAL A 568 -15.86 38.03 -34.67
C VAL A 568 -14.57 38.57 -35.32
N THR A 569 -14.67 39.47 -36.29
CA THR A 569 -13.52 40.08 -36.98
C THR A 569 -12.90 41.27 -36.24
N THR A 570 -13.45 41.67 -35.09
CA THR A 570 -13.00 42.86 -34.35
C THR A 570 -11.69 42.57 -33.63
N PRO A 571 -10.62 43.37 -33.78
CA PRO A 571 -9.38 43.18 -33.03
C PRO A 571 -9.58 43.26 -31.50
N GLU A 572 -8.73 42.60 -30.71
CA GLU A 572 -8.85 42.52 -29.24
C GLU A 572 -8.77 43.87 -28.50
N ASN A 573 -8.15 44.87 -29.13
CA ASN A 573 -7.96 46.21 -28.59
C ASN A 573 -9.06 47.21 -28.99
N VAL A 574 -10.11 46.75 -29.67
CA VAL A 574 -11.25 47.58 -30.11
C VAL A 574 -12.49 47.20 -29.32
N GLN A 575 -13.14 48.17 -28.70
CA GLN A 575 -14.34 47.98 -27.90
C GLN A 575 -15.61 48.16 -28.75
N GLY A 576 -16.55 47.23 -28.64
CA GLY A 576 -17.91 47.35 -29.18
C GLY A 576 -18.89 47.91 -28.15
N GLU A 577 -20.17 47.55 -28.27
CA GLU A 577 -21.12 47.79 -27.18
C GLU A 577 -20.66 47.01 -25.94
N PHE A 578 -20.60 47.67 -24.79
CA PHE A 578 -20.10 47.08 -23.56
C PHE A 578 -20.94 47.49 -22.35
N PHE A 579 -20.91 46.65 -21.31
CA PHE A 579 -21.42 47.01 -19.99
C PHE A 579 -20.40 46.67 -18.91
N THR A 580 -20.34 47.50 -17.88
CA THR A 580 -19.51 47.26 -16.71
C THR A 580 -20.32 46.52 -15.65
N THR A 581 -19.77 45.43 -15.13
CA THR A 581 -20.43 44.56 -14.15
C THR A 581 -20.54 45.21 -12.76
N SER A 582 -19.80 46.29 -12.51
CA SER A 582 -19.82 47.05 -11.25
C SER A 582 -19.55 46.18 -10.01
N GLY A 583 -18.70 45.15 -10.15
CA GLY A 583 -18.33 44.22 -9.07
C GLY A 583 -19.29 43.04 -8.89
N VAL A 584 -20.33 42.93 -9.73
CA VAL A 584 -21.24 41.78 -9.72
C VAL A 584 -20.54 40.55 -10.30
N LYS A 585 -20.47 39.48 -9.51
CA LYS A 585 -19.71 38.26 -9.86
C LYS A 585 -20.45 37.30 -10.80
N SER A 586 -21.76 37.45 -10.92
CA SER A 586 -22.62 36.60 -11.74
C SER A 586 -23.96 37.27 -12.00
N GLY A 587 -24.51 37.10 -13.20
CA GLY A 587 -25.79 37.68 -13.57
C GLY A 587 -26.15 37.46 -15.03
N ILE A 588 -27.24 38.10 -15.44
CA ILE A 588 -27.67 38.17 -16.84
C ILE A 588 -27.73 39.64 -17.22
N TYR A 589 -27.17 39.97 -18.37
CA TYR A 589 -27.29 41.29 -18.98
C TYR A 589 -27.81 41.16 -20.40
N THR A 590 -28.72 42.04 -20.79
CA THR A 590 -29.37 42.01 -22.11
C THR A 590 -28.83 43.16 -22.97
N PHE A 591 -28.17 42.81 -24.07
CA PHE A 591 -27.80 43.76 -25.11
C PHE A 591 -28.98 44.03 -26.04
N GLY A 592 -28.95 45.20 -26.70
CA GLY A 592 -29.89 45.53 -27.76
C GLY A 592 -29.82 44.54 -28.93
N GLY A 593 -30.83 44.61 -29.81
CA GLY A 593 -30.83 43.81 -31.03
C GLY A 593 -29.68 44.18 -31.97
N LEU A 594 -28.96 43.18 -32.46
CA LEU A 594 -27.81 43.34 -33.35
C LEU A 594 -28.18 43.11 -34.82
N GLU A 595 -27.43 43.76 -35.71
CA GLU A 595 -27.52 43.52 -37.16
C GLU A 595 -27.08 42.09 -37.51
N PRO A 596 -27.60 41.47 -38.59
CA PRO A 596 -27.22 40.13 -39.00
C PRO A 596 -25.70 39.98 -39.19
N GLY A 597 -25.10 38.99 -38.51
CA GLY A 597 -23.67 38.72 -38.60
C GLY A 597 -23.19 37.73 -37.56
N SER A 598 -21.91 37.38 -37.60
CA SER A 598 -21.25 36.55 -36.57
C SER A 598 -20.63 37.45 -35.51
N TYR A 599 -21.03 37.23 -34.26
CA TYR A 599 -20.56 37.98 -33.09
C TYR A 599 -19.97 37.04 -32.06
N GLU A 600 -19.11 37.60 -31.21
CA GLU A 600 -18.59 36.95 -30.02
C GLU A 600 -18.75 37.84 -28.79
N VAL A 601 -18.78 37.20 -27.63
CA VAL A 601 -18.87 37.86 -26.34
C VAL A 601 -17.52 37.74 -25.63
N ARG A 602 -16.98 38.86 -25.20
CA ARG A 602 -15.70 38.93 -24.49
C ARG A 602 -15.91 39.45 -23.08
N VAL A 603 -15.12 38.93 -22.15
CA VAL A 603 -15.07 39.38 -20.76
C VAL A 603 -13.66 39.88 -20.46
N TYR A 604 -13.57 41.03 -19.81
CA TYR A 604 -12.33 41.65 -19.38
C TYR A 604 -12.42 41.95 -17.89
N PHE A 605 -11.40 41.55 -17.14
CA PHE A 605 -11.30 41.75 -15.70
C PHE A 605 -9.87 42.11 -15.32
N ASP A 606 -9.72 42.83 -14.21
CA ASP A 606 -8.46 43.48 -13.78
C ASP A 606 -8.08 43.05 -12.35
#